data_AF-A0AAW5DK76-F1
#
_entry.id   AF-A0AAW5DK76-F1
#
_cell.length_a   1.000
_cell.length_b   1.000
_cell.length_c   1.000
_cell.angle_alpha   90.00
_cell.angle_beta   90.00
_cell.angle_gamma   90.00
#
_symmetry.space_group_name_H-M   'P 1'
#
loop_
_entity.id
_entity.type
_entity.pdbx_description
1 polymer ?
#
loop_
_entity_poly.entity_id
_entity_poly.type
_entity_poly.pdbx_seq_one_letter_code
_entity_poly.pdbx_strand_id
1 'polypeptide(L)'
;MLLKKPRTIALRIFQSAVPRLSFVVAAFIIASAATISATAAPIVLPALPEPVSNNAVASVTIDDTQYIFSFMGLGKVKTHKDVHNRAWQLPIDSKDKPLQWQALPPVPSSLALKGRLASVAVGVNDSVYIFGGYTVDEDHNEISTPDVYKYAPVTGEYKLLTPMPVPVDDATALVYQDRYVYLISGWHNDGNVNLVQVYDTQTGQWQQASPFLGSPVFGQAGGIVNSTMVICDGVSVTPHSDKRRSFAPETACFKGDIDKENPFKIDWRTLDHPTGTARYRMAAAGDKATNKIYFVGGSTNPYNYNGIGYNGEPSTADDAIWIFDIAEETWAISKTDAEIPTMDHRGLINVNGSWSTIGGMLGAQHVISKVIPHFSTLAEVSCLSKRQTSSDVSKQASDGQADEVVKTATNSKCQHRNDINGEK
;
A
#
# COMPACT_ATOMS: atom_id res chain seq x y z
N MET A 1 -76.30 24.02 60.69
CA MET A 1 -76.43 23.24 59.44
C MET A 1 -76.04 21.80 59.77
N LEU A 2 -77.04 20.90 59.84
CA LEU A 2 -77.01 19.41 59.88
C LEU A 2 -76.10 18.67 60.89
N LEU A 3 -76.39 17.48 61.42
CA LEU A 3 -77.57 16.71 61.84
C LEU A 3 -77.01 15.32 62.27
N LYS A 4 -77.49 14.78 63.40
CA LYS A 4 -77.70 13.35 63.74
C LYS A 4 -76.53 12.33 63.87
N LYS A 5 -76.42 11.81 65.11
CA LYS A 5 -76.06 10.42 65.55
C LYS A 5 -76.99 9.33 64.93
N PRO A 6 -76.89 7.99 65.18
CA PRO A 6 -75.80 7.07 65.64
C PRO A 6 -75.81 5.63 64.98
N ARG A 7 -74.99 4.70 65.52
CA ARG A 7 -75.14 3.21 65.69
C ARG A 7 -74.72 2.18 64.59
N THR A 8 -73.74 1.34 64.99
CA THR A 8 -73.67 -0.15 65.03
C THR A 8 -73.96 -1.03 63.79
N ILE A 9 -73.05 -1.97 63.45
CA ILE A 9 -73.19 -3.46 63.42
C ILE A 9 -72.07 -4.15 62.57
N ALA A 10 -71.71 -5.35 63.02
CA ALA A 10 -70.67 -6.31 62.61
C ALA A 10 -70.69 -6.84 61.15
N LEU A 11 -69.57 -7.46 60.69
CA LEU A 11 -69.51 -8.91 60.35
C LEU A 11 -68.12 -9.40 59.85
N ARG A 12 -67.77 -10.59 60.35
CA ARG A 12 -67.13 -11.76 59.69
C ARG A 12 -65.60 -11.88 59.49
N ILE A 13 -65.14 -12.96 60.14
CA ILE A 13 -63.97 -13.82 59.96
C ILE A 13 -63.79 -14.28 58.50
N PHE A 14 -62.54 -14.34 58.02
CA PHE A 14 -62.06 -15.44 57.19
C PHE A 14 -60.59 -15.75 57.50
N GLN A 15 -60.34 -17.03 57.79
CA GLN A 15 -59.04 -17.69 57.87
C GLN A 15 -58.38 -17.80 56.48
N SER A 16 -57.14 -18.30 56.49
CA SER A 16 -56.31 -18.81 55.38
C SER A 16 -55.33 -17.79 54.81
N ALA A 17 -54.12 -18.14 54.40
CA ALA A 17 -53.27 -19.31 54.58
C ALA A 17 -51.88 -18.86 54.12
N VAL A 18 -50.83 -19.45 54.70
CA VAL A 18 -49.42 -19.25 54.32
C VAL A 18 -49.24 -19.52 52.81
N PRO A 19 -48.69 -18.60 52.00
CA PRO A 19 -48.30 -18.94 50.64
C PRO A 19 -46.96 -19.68 50.66
N ARG A 20 -47.01 -20.89 50.13
CA ARG A 20 -45.89 -21.80 49.90
C ARG A 20 -44.86 -21.17 48.96
N LEU A 21 -43.60 -21.33 49.33
CA LEU A 21 -42.43 -21.03 48.52
C LEU A 21 -42.37 -22.03 47.35
N SER A 22 -42.71 -21.60 46.14
CA SER A 22 -42.50 -22.37 44.92
C SER A 22 -41.19 -21.93 44.27
N PHE A 23 -40.15 -22.76 44.38
CA PHE A 23 -38.91 -22.61 43.63
C PHE A 23 -39.20 -22.90 42.15
N VAL A 24 -39.20 -21.86 41.31
CA VAL A 24 -39.12 -22.01 39.86
C VAL A 24 -37.64 -22.01 39.48
N VAL A 25 -37.10 -23.19 39.15
CA VAL A 25 -35.77 -23.30 38.53
C VAL A 25 -35.91 -22.86 37.08
N ALA A 26 -35.57 -21.60 36.80
CA ALA A 26 -35.42 -21.11 35.44
C ALA A 26 -34.09 -21.60 34.89
N ALA A 27 -34.13 -22.60 34.01
CA ALA A 27 -32.97 -23.01 33.23
C ALA A 27 -32.66 -21.91 32.18
N PHE A 28 -31.68 -21.07 32.47
CA PHE A 28 -31.11 -20.15 31.48
C PHE A 28 -30.24 -20.95 30.51
N ILE A 29 -30.78 -21.26 29.33
CA ILE A 29 -29.98 -21.67 28.19
C ILE A 29 -29.28 -20.42 27.66
N ILE A 30 -28.03 -20.22 28.06
CA ILE A 30 -27.16 -19.23 27.43
C ILE A 30 -26.75 -19.85 26.09
N ALA A 31 -27.48 -19.54 25.03
CA ALA A 31 -27.01 -19.80 23.67
C ALA A 31 -25.81 -18.88 23.43
N SER A 32 -24.59 -19.41 23.53
CA SER A 32 -23.42 -18.71 23.04
C SER A 32 -23.53 -18.66 21.52
N ALA A 33 -24.02 -17.53 20.99
CA ALA A 33 -23.85 -17.24 19.58
C ALA A 33 -22.36 -17.05 19.34
N ALA A 34 -21.68 -18.11 18.91
CA ALA A 34 -20.38 -17.99 18.30
C ALA A 34 -20.61 -17.18 17.01
N THR A 35 -20.35 -15.88 17.06
CA THR A 35 -20.20 -15.07 15.86
C THR A 35 -19.00 -15.64 15.12
N ILE A 36 -19.28 -16.48 14.12
CA ILE A 36 -18.29 -16.83 13.11
C ILE A 36 -17.98 -15.51 12.42
N SER A 37 -16.85 -14.90 12.80
CA SER A 37 -16.32 -13.77 12.05
C SER A 37 -15.95 -14.34 10.70
N ALA A 38 -16.84 -14.19 9.71
CA ALA A 38 -16.54 -14.55 8.34
C ALA A 38 -15.35 -13.69 7.93
N THR A 39 -14.18 -14.31 7.83
CA THR A 39 -13.04 -13.71 7.15
C THR A 39 -13.49 -13.45 5.73
N ALA A 40 -13.72 -12.19 5.38
CA ALA A 40 -14.06 -11.81 4.02
C ALA A 40 -13.00 -12.39 3.08
N ALA A 41 -13.43 -13.07 2.01
CA ALA A 41 -12.50 -13.57 1.01
C ALA A 41 -11.64 -12.42 0.48
N PRO A 42 -10.34 -12.66 0.19
CA PRO A 42 -9.48 -11.61 -0.35
C PRO A 42 -10.09 -11.05 -1.64
N ILE A 43 -10.21 -9.73 -1.71
CA ILE A 43 -10.76 -9.05 -2.88
C ILE A 43 -9.81 -9.26 -4.06
N VAL A 44 -10.31 -9.91 -5.12
CA VAL A 44 -9.58 -10.05 -6.38
C VAL A 44 -9.90 -8.84 -7.25
N LEU A 45 -8.88 -8.03 -7.52
CA LEU A 45 -9.02 -6.84 -8.35
C LEU A 45 -8.94 -7.22 -9.84
N PRO A 46 -9.82 -6.69 -10.70
CA PRO A 46 -9.79 -6.96 -12.14
C PRO A 46 -8.52 -6.37 -12.77
N ALA A 47 -8.03 -7.01 -13.85
CA ALA A 47 -6.97 -6.44 -14.66
C ALA A 47 -7.41 -5.11 -15.30
N LEU A 48 -6.45 -4.21 -15.52
CA LEU A 48 -6.65 -3.01 -16.32
C LEU A 48 -7.17 -3.38 -17.73
N PRO A 49 -7.97 -2.51 -18.36
CA PRO A 49 -8.47 -2.75 -19.71
C PRO A 49 -7.39 -2.88 -20.78
N GLU A 50 -6.17 -2.38 -20.51
CA GLU A 50 -5.02 -2.47 -21.37
C GLU A 50 -3.72 -2.63 -20.57
N PRO A 51 -2.67 -3.26 -21.15
CA PRO A 51 -1.35 -3.30 -20.54
C PRO A 51 -0.70 -1.93 -20.49
N VAL A 52 -0.13 -1.59 -19.34
CA VAL A 52 0.58 -0.32 -19.14
C VAL A 52 1.74 -0.51 -18.17
N SER A 53 2.84 0.17 -18.45
CA SER A 53 3.99 0.32 -17.55
C SER A 53 4.30 1.78 -17.34
N ASN A 54 5.14 2.11 -16.36
CA ASN A 54 5.60 3.48 -16.14
C ASN A 54 4.43 4.46 -15.86
N ASN A 55 3.32 3.93 -15.37
CA ASN A 55 2.09 4.65 -15.04
C ASN A 55 2.15 5.16 -13.60
N ALA A 56 1.53 6.32 -13.39
CA ALA A 56 1.31 6.82 -12.04
C ALA A 56 0.14 6.05 -11.40
N VAL A 57 0.30 5.60 -10.16
CA VAL A 57 -0.69 4.82 -9.42
C VAL A 57 -0.99 5.53 -8.11
N ALA A 58 -2.27 5.67 -7.79
CA ALA A 58 -2.72 6.28 -6.54
C ALA A 58 -3.99 5.61 -6.03
N SER A 59 -4.33 5.87 -4.77
CA SER A 59 -5.65 5.60 -4.23
C SER A 59 -6.12 6.74 -3.36
N VAL A 60 -7.45 6.87 -3.24
CA VAL A 60 -8.09 7.79 -2.30
C VAL A 60 -9.36 7.15 -1.77
N THR A 61 -9.68 7.36 -0.50
CA THR A 61 -10.92 6.89 0.09
C THR A 61 -11.83 8.09 0.32
N ILE A 62 -13.04 8.03 -0.26
CA ILE A 62 -14.08 9.05 -0.12
C ILE A 62 -15.28 8.34 0.47
N ASP A 63 -15.69 8.78 1.67
CA ASP A 63 -16.66 8.07 2.49
C ASP A 63 -16.26 6.59 2.66
N ASP A 64 -17.14 5.65 2.30
CA ASP A 64 -16.88 4.20 2.37
C ASP A 64 -16.39 3.59 1.05
N THR A 65 -15.97 4.40 0.08
CA THR A 65 -15.51 3.94 -1.24
C THR A 65 -14.03 4.26 -1.44
N GLN A 66 -13.23 3.22 -1.63
CA GLN A 66 -11.85 3.39 -2.07
C GLN A 66 -11.81 3.45 -3.60
N TYR A 67 -11.17 4.48 -4.13
CA TYR A 67 -10.90 4.61 -5.56
C TYR A 67 -9.42 4.33 -5.81
N ILE A 68 -9.15 3.48 -6.79
CA ILE A 68 -7.79 3.17 -7.24
C ILE A 68 -7.62 3.72 -8.65
N PHE A 69 -6.45 4.25 -8.96
CA PHE A 69 -6.19 4.89 -10.23
C PHE A 69 -4.93 4.37 -10.92
N SER A 70 -4.98 4.39 -12.24
CA SER A 70 -3.81 4.29 -13.11
C SER A 70 -3.86 5.43 -14.12
N PHE A 71 -2.80 6.24 -14.18
CA PHE A 71 -2.69 7.39 -15.07
C PHE A 71 -1.49 7.27 -16.00
N MET A 72 -1.77 7.46 -17.29
CA MET A 72 -0.74 7.64 -18.34
C MET A 72 0.20 6.42 -18.40
N GLY A 73 1.33 6.54 -19.08
CA GLY A 73 2.34 5.48 -19.14
C GLY A 73 2.63 4.98 -20.55
N LEU A 74 3.22 3.80 -20.61
CA LEU A 74 3.74 3.15 -21.80
C LEU A 74 2.98 1.86 -22.11
N GLY A 75 2.46 1.73 -23.32
CA GLY A 75 1.85 0.50 -23.78
C GLY A 75 2.86 -0.60 -24.17
N LYS A 76 2.33 -1.73 -24.65
CA LYS A 76 3.07 -2.97 -24.96
C LYS A 76 4.13 -2.87 -26.05
N VAL A 77 4.00 -1.92 -26.98
CA VAL A 77 4.92 -1.70 -28.12
C VAL A 77 6.17 -0.98 -27.64
N LYS A 78 6.08 -0.17 -26.58
CA LYS A 78 7.23 0.46 -25.91
C LYS A 78 8.03 1.41 -26.79
N THR A 79 7.34 2.14 -27.67
CA THR A 79 7.91 3.21 -28.50
C THR A 79 7.33 4.56 -28.08
N HIS A 80 7.90 5.66 -28.55
CA HIS A 80 7.36 7.01 -28.29
C HIS A 80 5.88 7.13 -28.69
N LYS A 81 5.42 6.39 -29.72
CA LYS A 81 4.02 6.36 -30.18
C LYS A 81 3.05 5.69 -29.21
N ASP A 82 3.58 4.87 -28.30
CA ASP A 82 2.79 4.11 -27.33
C ASP A 82 2.77 4.78 -25.95
N VAL A 83 3.41 5.95 -25.83
CA VAL A 83 3.28 6.82 -24.67
C VAL A 83 1.92 7.49 -24.74
N HIS A 84 1.11 7.32 -23.69
CA HIS A 84 -0.28 7.78 -23.70
C HIS A 84 -0.66 8.59 -22.47
N ASN A 85 -1.81 9.26 -22.55
CA ASN A 85 -2.40 10.02 -21.45
C ASN A 85 -3.74 9.45 -20.97
N ARG A 86 -4.07 8.23 -21.36
CA ARG A 86 -5.26 7.51 -20.88
C ARG A 86 -5.20 7.30 -19.37
N ALA A 87 -6.37 7.25 -18.73
CA ALA A 87 -6.49 7.09 -17.29
C ALA A 87 -7.70 6.22 -16.95
N TRP A 88 -7.58 5.49 -15.84
CA TRP A 88 -8.56 4.52 -15.39
C TRP A 88 -8.78 4.68 -13.88
N GLN A 89 -10.04 4.56 -13.44
CA GLN A 89 -10.38 4.44 -12.02
C GLN A 89 -11.12 3.14 -11.72
N LEU A 90 -10.89 2.57 -10.54
CA LEU A 90 -11.62 1.43 -10.02
C LEU A 90 -12.24 1.82 -8.67
N PRO A 91 -13.56 2.08 -8.61
CA PRO A 91 -14.25 2.23 -7.34
C PRO A 91 -14.44 0.85 -6.68
N ILE A 92 -14.09 0.78 -5.40
CA ILE A 92 -14.26 -0.37 -4.53
C ILE A 92 -15.21 0.07 -3.42
N ASP A 93 -16.49 -0.24 -3.59
CA ASP A 93 -17.50 -0.06 -2.56
C ASP A 93 -17.79 -1.40 -1.85
N SER A 94 -18.23 -1.37 -0.60
CA SER A 94 -18.60 -2.57 0.17
C SER A 94 -19.95 -3.17 -0.26
N LYS A 95 -20.51 -2.70 -1.38
CA LYS A 95 -21.79 -3.13 -1.91
C LYS A 95 -21.48 -4.17 -2.98
N ASP A 96 -22.28 -5.22 -3.11
CA ASP A 96 -22.01 -6.40 -3.96
C ASP A 96 -22.00 -6.13 -5.49
N LYS A 97 -21.47 -4.99 -5.94
CA LYS A 97 -21.30 -4.65 -7.34
C LYS A 97 -20.03 -5.31 -7.88
N PRO A 98 -20.03 -5.73 -9.16
CA PRO A 98 -18.82 -6.20 -9.79
C PRO A 98 -17.78 -5.07 -9.86
N LEU A 99 -16.56 -5.37 -9.44
CA LEU A 99 -15.42 -4.47 -9.58
C LEU A 99 -15.10 -4.29 -11.06
N GLN A 100 -15.15 -3.05 -11.55
CA GLN A 100 -14.91 -2.73 -12.94
C GLN A 100 -14.17 -1.41 -13.09
N TRP A 101 -13.10 -1.43 -13.90
CA TRP A 101 -12.38 -0.23 -14.30
C TRP A 101 -13.26 0.67 -15.18
N GLN A 102 -13.23 1.97 -14.86
CA GLN A 102 -13.93 3.02 -15.58
C GLN A 102 -12.90 3.90 -16.29
N ALA A 103 -13.12 4.15 -17.59
CA ALA A 103 -12.30 5.08 -18.34
C ALA A 103 -12.53 6.50 -17.82
N LEU A 104 -11.45 7.23 -17.61
CA LEU A 104 -11.50 8.65 -17.28
C LEU A 104 -11.24 9.51 -18.52
N PRO A 105 -11.60 10.80 -18.50
CA PRO A 105 -11.04 11.74 -19.46
C PRO A 105 -9.50 11.63 -19.46
N PRO A 106 -8.85 11.72 -20.63
CA PRO A 106 -7.39 11.67 -20.69
C PRO A 106 -6.77 12.78 -19.87
N VAL A 107 -5.65 12.49 -19.20
CA VAL A 107 -4.94 13.50 -18.41
C VAL A 107 -4.48 14.63 -19.35
N PRO A 108 -4.83 15.91 -19.05
CA PRO A 108 -4.37 17.02 -19.86
C PRO A 108 -2.85 17.22 -19.75
N SER A 109 -2.30 18.00 -20.68
CA SER A 109 -0.86 18.35 -20.72
C SER A 109 -0.69 19.72 -21.35
N SER A 110 0.19 20.53 -20.74
CA SER A 110 0.64 21.81 -21.29
C SER A 110 1.62 21.65 -22.46
N LEU A 111 2.27 20.50 -22.59
CA LEU A 111 3.18 20.18 -23.68
C LEU A 111 2.45 19.80 -24.97
N ALA A 112 3.17 19.85 -26.11
CA ALA A 112 2.63 19.45 -27.41
C ALA A 112 2.25 17.97 -27.44
N LEU A 113 3.16 17.10 -27.00
CA LEU A 113 2.89 15.69 -26.76
C LEU A 113 2.06 15.53 -25.49
N LYS A 114 1.03 14.71 -25.57
CA LYS A 114 0.07 14.54 -24.48
C LYS A 114 0.39 13.38 -23.57
N GLY A 115 0.92 12.28 -24.12
CA GLY A 115 1.29 11.12 -23.33
C GLY A 115 2.48 11.40 -22.43
N ARG A 116 2.47 10.84 -21.22
CA ARG A 116 3.55 11.01 -20.24
C ARG A 116 3.99 9.69 -19.64
N LEU A 117 5.28 9.61 -19.37
CA LEU A 117 5.95 8.56 -18.62
C LEU A 117 6.42 9.11 -17.29
N ALA A 118 6.61 8.22 -16.30
CA ALA A 118 7.30 8.52 -15.05
C ALA A 118 6.70 9.68 -14.24
N SER A 119 5.41 9.97 -14.46
CA SER A 119 4.63 10.81 -13.56
C SER A 119 4.42 10.08 -12.24
N VAL A 120 4.18 10.85 -11.18
CA VAL A 120 3.76 10.33 -9.87
C VAL A 120 2.38 10.86 -9.51
N ALA A 121 1.60 10.04 -8.81
CA ALA A 121 0.27 10.41 -8.35
C ALA A 121 0.11 10.01 -6.88
N VAL A 122 -0.57 10.85 -6.11
CA VAL A 122 -0.85 10.61 -4.68
C VAL A 122 -2.25 11.06 -4.33
N GLY A 123 -2.90 10.33 -3.41
CA GLY A 123 -4.17 10.73 -2.81
C GLY A 123 -3.95 11.75 -1.69
N VAL A 124 -4.74 12.82 -1.67
CA VAL A 124 -4.74 13.82 -0.61
C VAL A 124 -6.19 14.25 -0.35
N ASN A 125 -6.69 14.00 0.86
CA ASN A 125 -8.10 14.15 1.23
C ASN A 125 -9.03 13.39 0.27
N ASP A 126 -9.85 14.09 -0.51
CA ASP A 126 -10.87 13.56 -1.42
C ASP A 126 -10.43 13.54 -2.89
N SER A 127 -9.15 13.79 -3.16
CA SER A 127 -8.65 14.10 -4.49
C SER A 127 -7.32 13.42 -4.77
N VAL A 128 -7.00 13.28 -6.05
CA VAL A 128 -5.69 12.79 -6.51
C VAL A 128 -4.88 13.95 -7.07
N TYR A 129 -3.61 14.04 -6.71
CA TYR A 129 -2.67 15.01 -7.26
C TYR A 129 -1.66 14.27 -8.13
N ILE A 130 -1.47 14.75 -9.36
CA ILE A 130 -0.61 14.16 -10.39
C ILE A 130 0.49 15.15 -10.73
N PHE A 131 1.73 14.73 -10.61
CA PHE A 131 2.92 15.58 -10.78
C PHE A 131 3.79 15.05 -11.91
N GLY A 132 4.21 15.98 -12.76
CA GLY A 132 5.38 15.79 -13.62
C GLY A 132 5.26 14.64 -14.61
N GLY A 133 6.36 13.91 -14.76
CA GLY A 133 6.59 12.99 -15.85
C GLY A 133 7.15 13.69 -17.09
N TYR A 134 7.49 12.92 -18.10
CA TYR A 134 8.06 13.45 -19.34
C TYR A 134 7.37 12.91 -20.59
N THR A 135 7.46 13.69 -21.66
CA THR A 135 7.12 13.27 -23.01
C THR A 135 8.39 12.89 -23.77
N VAL A 136 8.32 11.93 -24.68
CA VAL A 136 9.42 11.57 -25.59
C VAL A 136 8.94 11.60 -27.04
N ASP A 137 9.74 12.21 -27.92
CA ASP A 137 9.44 12.28 -29.36
C ASP A 137 10.13 11.17 -30.17
N GLU A 138 10.04 11.26 -31.50
CA GLU A 138 10.63 10.27 -32.41
C GLU A 138 12.16 10.28 -32.44
N ASP A 139 12.77 11.40 -32.07
CA ASP A 139 14.23 11.60 -32.01
C ASP A 139 14.79 11.31 -30.61
N HIS A 140 13.96 10.77 -29.71
CA HIS A 140 14.28 10.51 -28.31
C HIS A 140 14.60 11.76 -27.48
N ASN A 141 14.06 12.92 -27.87
CA ASN A 141 14.11 14.11 -27.01
C ASN A 141 13.08 13.95 -25.88
N GLU A 142 13.54 14.08 -24.65
CA GLU A 142 12.73 13.99 -23.44
C GLU A 142 12.48 15.38 -22.87
N ILE A 143 11.22 15.69 -22.56
CA ILE A 143 10.82 16.96 -21.94
C ILE A 143 10.01 16.68 -20.69
N SER A 144 10.58 17.03 -19.53
CA SER A 144 9.91 16.94 -18.23
C SER A 144 8.88 18.06 -18.11
N THR A 145 7.63 17.72 -17.78
CA THR A 145 6.55 18.72 -17.66
C THR A 145 6.51 19.37 -16.27
N PRO A 146 6.28 20.69 -16.17
CA PRO A 146 6.01 21.36 -14.89
C PRO A 146 4.62 21.05 -14.32
N ASP A 147 3.77 20.35 -15.09
CA ASP A 147 2.34 20.27 -14.82
C ASP A 147 2.01 19.58 -13.49
N VAL A 148 1.05 20.18 -12.79
CA VAL A 148 0.43 19.64 -11.58
C VAL A 148 -1.08 19.64 -11.79
N TYR A 149 -1.70 18.47 -11.74
CA TYR A 149 -3.15 18.35 -11.86
C TYR A 149 -3.77 17.80 -10.59
N LYS A 150 -4.85 18.43 -10.13
CA LYS A 150 -5.79 17.84 -9.18
C LYS A 150 -6.90 17.14 -9.96
N TYR A 151 -7.16 15.89 -9.65
CA TYR A 151 -8.30 15.12 -10.16
C TYR A 151 -9.31 14.89 -9.04
N ALA A 152 -10.57 15.22 -9.29
CA ALA A 152 -11.68 15.01 -8.37
C ALA A 152 -12.50 13.77 -8.81
N PRO A 153 -12.42 12.62 -8.10
CA PRO A 153 -13.05 11.37 -8.55
C PRO A 153 -14.57 11.43 -8.67
N VAL A 154 -15.22 12.25 -7.83
CA VAL A 154 -16.68 12.37 -7.80
C VAL A 154 -17.21 13.15 -9.01
N THR A 155 -16.54 14.22 -9.42
CA THR A 155 -16.96 15.04 -10.58
C THR A 155 -16.34 14.57 -11.88
N GLY A 156 -15.22 13.83 -11.81
CA GLY A 156 -14.49 13.36 -12.98
C GLY A 156 -13.63 14.44 -13.65
N GLU A 157 -13.28 15.51 -12.94
CA GLU A 157 -12.64 16.70 -13.51
C GLU A 157 -11.18 16.85 -13.11
N TYR A 158 -10.36 17.31 -14.07
CA TYR A 158 -9.00 17.75 -13.84
C TYR A 158 -8.94 19.27 -13.68
N LYS A 159 -8.18 19.73 -12.69
CA LYS A 159 -7.84 21.15 -12.49
C LYS A 159 -6.32 21.31 -12.55
N LEU A 160 -5.84 22.15 -13.46
CA LEU A 160 -4.44 22.57 -13.50
C LEU A 160 -4.15 23.46 -12.30
N LEU A 161 -3.03 23.19 -11.61
CA LEU A 161 -2.59 23.92 -10.43
C LEU A 161 -1.28 24.68 -10.71
N THR A 162 -0.73 25.30 -9.66
CA THR A 162 0.57 25.97 -9.69
C THR A 162 1.66 24.99 -10.17
N PRO A 163 2.39 25.33 -11.26
CA PRO A 163 3.41 24.45 -11.81
C PRO A 163 4.55 24.19 -10.82
N MET A 164 5.21 23.05 -10.95
CA MET A 164 6.44 22.74 -10.21
C MET A 164 7.53 23.77 -10.55
N PRO A 165 8.26 24.32 -9.56
CA PRO A 165 9.39 25.21 -9.81
C PRO A 165 10.50 24.53 -10.63
N VAL A 166 10.83 23.28 -10.27
CA VAL A 166 11.70 22.41 -11.05
C VAL A 166 10.89 21.20 -11.48
N PRO A 167 10.56 21.07 -12.78
CA PRO A 167 9.87 19.89 -13.29
C PRO A 167 10.64 18.62 -12.97
N VAL A 168 9.96 17.62 -12.44
CA VAL A 168 10.58 16.32 -12.17
C VAL A 168 9.76 15.18 -12.75
N ASP A 169 10.47 14.18 -13.24
CA ASP A 169 9.95 12.84 -13.50
C ASP A 169 10.75 11.82 -12.70
N ASP A 170 10.20 10.61 -12.53
CA ASP A 170 10.85 9.54 -11.77
C ASP A 170 11.23 9.94 -10.31
N ALA A 171 10.55 10.95 -9.75
CA ALA A 171 10.70 11.36 -8.37
C ALA A 171 9.93 10.42 -7.43
N THR A 172 10.26 10.44 -6.14
CA THR A 172 9.38 9.85 -5.11
C THR A 172 8.44 10.91 -4.57
N ALA A 173 7.14 10.61 -4.54
CA ALA A 173 6.11 11.48 -3.97
C ALA A 173 5.59 10.91 -2.63
N LEU A 174 5.66 11.71 -1.56
CA LEU A 174 5.21 11.32 -0.22
C LEU A 174 4.23 12.33 0.35
N VAL A 175 3.15 11.84 0.97
CA VAL A 175 2.10 12.68 1.56
C VAL A 175 2.24 12.73 3.08
N TYR A 176 2.34 13.93 3.62
CA TYR A 176 2.34 14.20 5.06
C TYR A 176 1.09 14.97 5.47
N GLN A 177 0.43 14.50 6.53
CA GLN A 177 -0.75 15.12 7.14
C GLN A 177 -1.89 15.43 6.15
N ASP A 178 -2.07 14.60 5.12
CA ASP A 178 -3.08 14.78 4.07
C ASP A 178 -3.11 16.22 3.52
N ARG A 179 -1.91 16.81 3.39
CA ARG A 179 -1.74 18.21 2.96
C ARG A 179 -0.47 18.43 2.15
N TYR A 180 0.68 18.05 2.69
CA TYR A 180 1.97 18.35 2.11
C TYR A 180 2.42 17.20 1.22
N VAL A 181 2.74 17.47 -0.04
CA VAL A 181 3.29 16.49 -0.97
C VAL A 181 4.77 16.80 -1.19
N TYR A 182 5.64 15.90 -0.78
CA TYR A 182 7.09 15.99 -0.96
C TYR A 182 7.47 15.26 -2.23
N LEU A 183 8.10 15.97 -3.16
CA LEU A 183 8.78 15.40 -4.31
C LEU A 183 10.28 15.38 -4.02
N ILE A 184 10.83 14.18 -3.90
CA ILE A 184 12.23 13.98 -3.52
C ILE A 184 12.99 13.47 -4.75
N SER A 185 14.01 14.23 -5.12
CA SER A 185 14.91 13.94 -6.24
C SER A 185 14.17 13.75 -7.57
N GLY A 186 14.62 12.84 -8.44
CA GLY A 186 14.07 12.59 -9.77
C GLY A 186 14.98 13.08 -10.89
N TRP A 187 14.40 13.21 -12.08
CA TRP A 187 15.06 13.61 -13.32
C TRP A 187 14.41 14.87 -13.91
N HIS A 188 15.21 15.74 -14.52
CA HIS A 188 14.76 16.92 -15.25
C HIS A 188 15.55 17.07 -16.54
N ASN A 189 14.95 16.70 -17.68
CA ASN A 189 15.50 16.73 -19.04
C ASN A 189 16.85 16.00 -19.20
N ASP A 190 17.92 16.57 -18.63
CA ASP A 190 19.31 16.17 -18.83
C ASP A 190 20.02 15.63 -17.59
N GLY A 191 19.42 15.74 -16.40
CA GLY A 191 20.11 15.34 -15.18
C GLY A 191 19.22 15.07 -13.98
N ASN A 192 19.85 14.50 -12.95
CA ASN A 192 19.23 14.29 -11.66
C ASN A 192 18.94 15.60 -10.94
N VAL A 193 17.82 15.64 -10.23
CA VAL A 193 17.42 16.76 -9.36
C VAL A 193 17.79 16.42 -7.91
N ASN A 194 18.45 17.33 -7.21
CA ASN A 194 18.89 17.16 -5.81
C ASN A 194 17.96 17.82 -4.78
N LEU A 195 16.75 18.17 -5.20
CA LEU A 195 15.82 18.96 -4.40
C LEU A 195 14.80 18.09 -3.67
N VAL A 196 14.30 18.64 -2.56
CA VAL A 196 13.05 18.22 -1.93
C VAL A 196 12.06 19.37 -2.11
N GLN A 197 11.13 19.20 -3.06
CA GLN A 197 10.11 20.21 -3.38
C GLN A 197 8.80 19.84 -2.69
N VAL A 198 8.25 20.74 -1.88
CA VAL A 198 7.02 20.51 -1.11
C VAL A 198 5.89 21.34 -1.67
N TYR A 199 4.84 20.67 -2.11
CA TYR A 199 3.58 21.29 -2.49
C TYR A 199 2.62 21.31 -1.30
N ASP A 200 2.16 22.50 -0.91
CA ASP A 200 1.09 22.65 0.06
C ASP A 200 -0.26 22.71 -0.66
N THR A 201 -1.03 21.64 -0.56
CA THR A 201 -2.34 21.52 -1.25
C THR A 201 -3.40 22.50 -0.75
N GLN A 202 -3.23 23.11 0.43
CA GLN A 202 -4.17 24.10 0.95
C GLN A 202 -3.89 25.50 0.39
N THR A 203 -2.62 25.88 0.30
CA THR A 203 -2.22 27.22 -0.19
C THR A 203 -1.92 27.23 -1.70
N GLY A 204 -1.72 26.05 -2.29
CA GLY A 204 -1.30 25.88 -3.68
C GLY A 204 0.12 26.38 -3.95
N GLN A 205 0.95 26.51 -2.92
CA GLN A 205 2.32 27.05 -3.02
C GLN A 205 3.37 25.95 -2.93
N TRP A 206 4.50 26.21 -3.57
CA TRP A 206 5.70 25.37 -3.52
C TRP A 206 6.73 25.97 -2.58
N GLN A 207 7.40 25.11 -1.81
CA GLN A 207 8.53 25.48 -0.98
C GLN A 207 9.62 24.42 -1.08
N GLN A 208 10.87 24.83 -0.92
CA GLN A 208 11.98 23.90 -0.80
C GLN A 208 12.13 23.49 0.67
N ALA A 209 12.15 22.18 0.93
CA ALA A 209 12.45 21.66 2.25
C ALA A 209 13.96 21.49 2.46
N SER A 210 14.35 20.94 3.62
CA SER A 210 15.73 20.58 3.92
C SER A 210 16.33 19.74 2.79
N PRO A 211 17.51 20.10 2.26
CA PRO A 211 18.11 19.41 1.11
C PRO A 211 18.26 17.92 1.35
N PHE A 212 18.03 17.14 0.30
CA PHE A 212 18.35 15.71 0.32
C PHE A 212 19.86 15.51 0.44
N LEU A 213 20.30 14.67 1.38
CA LEU A 213 21.73 14.48 1.66
C LEU A 213 22.41 13.43 0.76
N GLY A 214 21.63 12.60 0.07
CA GLY A 214 22.16 11.59 -0.84
C GLY A 214 22.58 12.17 -2.19
N SER A 215 23.27 11.33 -2.98
CA SER A 215 23.46 11.59 -4.40
C SER A 215 22.09 11.77 -5.08
N PRO A 216 21.92 12.77 -5.96
CA PRO A 216 20.66 12.93 -6.67
C PRO A 216 20.46 11.79 -7.65
N VAL A 217 19.25 11.24 -7.67
CA VAL A 217 18.89 9.99 -8.34
C VAL A 217 17.52 10.11 -9.00
N PHE A 218 17.21 9.21 -9.93
CA PHE A 218 15.86 9.02 -10.46
C PHE A 218 15.43 7.55 -10.31
N GLY A 219 14.13 7.30 -10.23
CA GLY A 219 13.51 5.97 -10.06
C GLY A 219 13.84 5.28 -8.74
N GLN A 220 14.27 6.04 -7.74
CA GLN A 220 14.29 5.67 -6.34
C GLN A 220 12.86 5.40 -5.84
N ALA A 221 12.74 4.66 -4.75
CA ALA A 221 11.45 4.38 -4.14
C ALA A 221 11.46 4.79 -2.66
N GLY A 222 10.27 5.02 -2.12
CA GLY A 222 10.14 5.37 -0.71
C GLY A 222 8.71 5.33 -0.21
N GLY A 223 8.60 5.37 1.12
CA GLY A 223 7.34 5.46 1.82
C GLY A 223 7.44 6.39 3.02
N ILE A 224 6.28 6.73 3.58
CA ILE A 224 6.16 7.59 4.75
C ILE A 224 5.13 7.01 5.71
N VAL A 225 5.46 7.01 6.99
CA VAL A 225 4.52 6.72 8.08
C VAL A 225 4.66 7.83 9.10
N ASN A 226 3.55 8.48 9.44
CA ASN A 226 3.54 9.67 10.29
C ASN A 226 4.51 10.73 9.75
N SER A 227 5.52 11.13 10.51
CA SER A 227 6.54 12.12 10.11
C SER A 227 7.83 11.49 9.55
N THR A 228 7.94 10.17 9.56
CA THR A 228 9.17 9.45 9.19
C THR A 228 9.04 8.89 7.78
N MET A 229 9.95 9.29 6.91
CA MET A 229 10.08 8.75 5.56
C MET A 229 11.35 7.92 5.41
N VAL A 230 11.30 6.92 4.54
CA VAL A 230 12.48 6.18 4.09
C VAL A 230 12.49 6.16 2.58
N ILE A 231 13.62 6.55 2.01
CA ILE A 231 13.89 6.57 0.57
C ILE A 231 15.11 5.70 0.31
N CYS A 232 15.06 4.86 -0.73
CA CYS A 232 16.18 4.02 -1.12
C CYS A 232 16.42 4.05 -2.64
N ASP A 233 17.70 3.97 -2.97
CA ASP A 233 18.29 3.66 -4.27
C ASP A 233 17.97 4.66 -5.39
N GLY A 234 17.79 4.17 -6.61
CA GLY A 234 17.67 4.94 -7.83
C GLY A 234 18.94 4.90 -8.68
N VAL A 235 19.00 5.79 -9.67
CA VAL A 235 20.06 5.85 -10.67
C VAL A 235 20.66 7.25 -10.71
N SER A 236 21.98 7.33 -10.63
CA SER A 236 22.73 8.58 -10.71
C SER A 236 23.42 8.73 -12.07
N VAL A 237 23.62 9.99 -12.49
CA VAL A 237 24.41 10.32 -13.67
C VAL A 237 25.89 10.24 -13.34
N THR A 238 26.62 9.47 -14.13
CA THR A 238 28.09 9.45 -14.12
C THR A 238 28.61 10.31 -15.28
N PRO A 239 29.21 11.48 -15.00
CA PRO A 239 29.87 12.28 -16.02
C PRO A 239 31.19 11.63 -16.45
N HIS A 240 31.58 11.82 -17.72
CA HIS A 240 32.86 11.39 -18.26
C HIS A 240 33.54 12.57 -18.95
N SER A 241 34.87 12.61 -18.94
CA SER A 241 35.64 13.70 -19.55
C SER A 241 35.69 13.65 -21.08
N ASP A 242 35.51 12.45 -21.66
CA ASP A 242 35.82 12.14 -23.06
C ASP A 242 34.66 11.50 -23.84
N LYS A 243 33.53 11.25 -23.18
CA LYS A 243 32.33 10.63 -23.78
C LYS A 243 31.04 11.11 -23.12
N ARG A 244 29.90 10.72 -23.72
CA ARG A 244 28.57 11.02 -23.17
C ARG A 244 28.41 10.45 -21.76
N ARG A 245 27.65 11.16 -20.92
CA ARG A 245 27.22 10.71 -19.59
C ARG A 245 26.69 9.27 -19.63
N SER A 246 26.96 8.50 -18.58
CA SER A 246 26.34 7.19 -18.35
C SER A 246 25.49 7.21 -17.09
N PHE A 247 24.84 6.08 -16.83
CA PHE A 247 23.94 5.91 -15.68
C PHE A 247 24.46 4.77 -14.81
N ALA A 248 24.49 4.97 -13.51
CA ALA A 248 24.95 3.99 -12.54
C ALA A 248 23.88 3.80 -11.45
N PRO A 249 23.67 2.56 -10.98
CA PRO A 249 22.83 2.33 -9.81
C PRO A 249 23.47 2.98 -8.58
N GLU A 250 22.67 3.72 -7.80
CA GLU A 250 23.08 4.25 -6.51
C GLU A 250 22.51 3.35 -5.41
N THR A 251 23.37 2.75 -4.59
CA THR A 251 22.96 1.87 -3.48
C THR A 251 23.01 2.64 -2.17
N ALA A 252 21.87 3.20 -1.75
CA ALA A 252 21.82 4.04 -0.56
C ALA A 252 20.39 4.16 -0.02
N CYS A 253 20.24 4.14 1.31
CA CYS A 253 18.97 4.43 1.97
C CYS A 253 19.12 5.61 2.93
N PHE A 254 18.05 6.41 3.01
CA PHE A 254 17.99 7.58 3.89
C PHE A 254 16.68 7.57 4.67
N LYS A 255 16.77 7.88 5.96
CA LYS A 255 15.63 8.16 6.83
C LYS A 255 15.50 9.67 6.98
N GLY A 256 14.29 10.21 6.79
CA GLY A 256 13.98 11.62 7.01
C GLY A 256 12.89 11.76 8.06
N ASP A 257 13.13 12.56 9.09
CA ASP A 257 12.12 12.91 10.10
C ASP A 257 11.67 14.36 9.91
N ILE A 258 10.41 14.56 9.55
CA ILE A 258 9.80 15.89 9.36
C ILE A 258 9.59 16.55 10.72
N ASP A 259 10.05 17.79 10.87
CA ASP A 259 9.83 18.60 12.07
C ASP A 259 8.34 18.91 12.26
N LYS A 260 7.85 18.77 13.49
CA LYS A 260 6.42 18.88 13.82
C LYS A 260 5.86 20.29 13.62
N GLU A 261 6.69 21.31 13.82
CA GLU A 261 6.29 22.72 13.77
C GLU A 261 6.60 23.34 12.40
N ASN A 262 7.61 22.82 11.71
CA ASN A 262 8.00 23.28 10.38
C ASN A 262 8.09 22.11 9.38
N PRO A 263 7.06 21.90 8.53
CA PRO A 263 7.05 20.80 7.56
C PRO A 263 8.19 20.92 6.51
N PHE A 264 8.82 22.09 6.35
CA PHE A 264 9.94 22.25 5.42
C PHE A 264 11.29 21.88 6.04
N LYS A 265 11.32 21.53 7.33
CA LYS A 265 12.53 21.07 8.01
C LYS A 265 12.50 19.55 8.17
N ILE A 266 13.54 18.88 7.69
CA ILE A 266 13.68 17.42 7.72
C ILE A 266 15.05 17.11 8.32
N ASP A 267 15.09 16.27 9.36
CA ASP A 267 16.31 15.66 9.88
C ASP A 267 16.63 14.41 9.05
N TRP A 268 17.58 14.54 8.14
CA TRP A 268 18.02 13.45 7.26
C TRP A 268 19.16 12.65 7.88
N ARG A 269 19.06 11.32 7.84
CA ARG A 269 20.10 10.39 8.31
C ARG A 269 20.32 9.29 7.30
N THR A 270 21.56 8.82 7.21
CA THR A 270 21.88 7.59 6.49
C THR A 270 21.25 6.40 7.19
N LEU A 271 20.77 5.45 6.40
CA LEU A 271 20.26 4.17 6.87
C LEU A 271 21.04 3.05 6.18
N ASP A 272 21.39 2.00 6.92
CA ASP A 272 22.08 0.84 6.35
C ASP A 272 21.23 0.24 5.22
N HIS A 273 21.88 -0.08 4.10
CA HIS A 273 21.19 -0.64 2.95
C HIS A 273 20.92 -2.15 3.20
N PRO A 274 19.68 -2.65 2.98
CA PRO A 274 19.29 -4.00 3.40
C PRO A 274 20.06 -5.14 2.72
N THR A 275 20.50 -4.94 1.47
CA THR A 275 21.09 -6.02 0.64
C THR A 275 22.47 -5.66 0.06
N GLY A 276 22.96 -4.44 0.26
CA GLY A 276 24.07 -3.87 -0.52
C GLY A 276 23.91 -3.84 -2.05
N THR A 277 22.70 -4.06 -2.60
CA THR A 277 22.43 -4.02 -4.05
C THR A 277 21.21 -3.15 -4.36
N ALA A 278 21.42 -2.07 -5.09
CA ALA A 278 20.35 -1.14 -5.47
C ALA A 278 19.24 -1.80 -6.31
N ARG A 279 18.01 -1.30 -6.15
CA ARG A 279 16.89 -1.57 -7.05
C ARG A 279 16.27 -0.29 -7.60
N TYR A 280 15.86 -0.37 -8.86
CA TYR A 280 15.33 0.73 -9.65
C TYR A 280 13.84 0.52 -9.95
N ARG A 281 13.05 1.59 -9.80
CA ARG A 281 11.59 1.67 -10.05
C ARG A 281 10.80 0.57 -9.35
N MET A 282 11.06 0.43 -8.05
CA MET A 282 10.27 -0.38 -7.13
C MET A 282 8.90 0.28 -6.89
N ALA A 283 7.92 -0.52 -6.46
CA ALA A 283 6.74 0.02 -5.81
C ALA A 283 7.04 0.19 -4.32
N ALA A 284 6.63 1.30 -3.71
CA ALA A 284 6.79 1.47 -2.27
C ALA A 284 5.62 2.24 -1.64
N ALA A 285 5.39 1.97 -0.36
CA ALA A 285 4.42 2.68 0.46
C ALA A 285 4.68 2.44 1.95
N GLY A 286 4.24 3.39 2.77
CA GLY A 286 4.20 3.24 4.23
C GLY A 286 2.84 2.71 4.69
N ASP A 287 2.87 1.87 5.72
CA ASP A 287 1.69 1.32 6.39
C ASP A 287 1.62 1.84 7.83
N LYS A 288 0.65 2.71 8.10
CA LYS A 288 0.41 3.25 9.44
C LYS A 288 -0.06 2.19 10.43
N ALA A 289 -0.73 1.12 9.97
CA ALA A 289 -1.28 0.09 10.85
C ALA A 289 -0.19 -0.83 11.42
N THR A 290 0.81 -1.15 10.59
CA THR A 290 1.96 -1.98 11.00
C THR A 290 3.18 -1.17 11.41
N ASN A 291 3.19 0.14 11.16
CA ASN A 291 4.32 1.05 11.37
C ASN A 291 5.56 0.66 10.54
N LYS A 292 5.33 0.22 9.29
CA LYS A 292 6.37 -0.29 8.39
C LYS A 292 6.34 0.41 7.04
N ILE A 293 7.47 0.37 6.33
CA ILE A 293 7.58 0.80 4.94
C ILE A 293 7.97 -0.41 4.09
N TYR A 294 7.27 -0.61 2.99
CA TYR A 294 7.45 -1.75 2.09
C TYR A 294 7.99 -1.30 0.75
N PHE A 295 8.95 -2.06 0.21
CA PHE A 295 9.55 -1.85 -1.12
C PHE A 295 9.48 -3.15 -1.91
N VAL A 296 8.76 -3.15 -3.02
CA VAL A 296 8.38 -4.34 -3.76
C VAL A 296 8.87 -4.27 -5.19
N GLY A 297 9.48 -5.36 -5.65
CA GLY A 297 9.82 -5.55 -7.05
C GLY A 297 10.94 -4.63 -7.53
N GLY A 298 10.79 -4.12 -8.75
CA GLY A 298 11.82 -3.30 -9.41
C GLY A 298 12.86 -4.17 -10.10
N SER A 299 13.98 -3.57 -10.49
CA SER A 299 15.10 -4.27 -11.14
C SER A 299 16.45 -3.86 -10.57
N THR A 300 17.39 -4.79 -10.52
CA THR A 300 18.80 -4.53 -10.22
C THR A 300 19.60 -4.08 -11.45
N ASN A 301 19.02 -4.19 -12.65
CA ASN A 301 19.58 -3.64 -13.88
C ASN A 301 18.80 -2.37 -14.25
N PRO A 302 19.34 -1.15 -14.05
CA PRO A 302 18.63 0.07 -14.40
C PRO A 302 18.49 0.22 -15.93
N TYR A 303 17.34 0.75 -16.37
CA TYR A 303 16.94 0.75 -17.78
C TYR A 303 16.27 2.04 -18.26
N ASN A 304 16.29 2.23 -19.57
CA ASN A 304 15.50 3.26 -20.25
C ASN A 304 14.03 2.82 -20.38
N TYR A 305 13.07 3.73 -20.62
CA TYR A 305 11.62 3.49 -20.55
C TYR A 305 11.11 2.25 -21.30
N ASN A 306 11.82 1.79 -22.33
CA ASN A 306 11.48 0.58 -23.07
C ASN A 306 11.85 -0.73 -22.34
N GLY A 307 12.47 -0.69 -21.16
CA GLY A 307 12.91 -1.87 -20.40
C GLY A 307 14.26 -2.46 -20.83
N ILE A 308 15.01 -1.78 -21.71
CA ILE A 308 16.41 -2.13 -22.03
C ILE A 308 17.32 -1.43 -21.04
N GLY A 309 18.15 -2.23 -20.37
CA GLY A 309 19.15 -1.77 -19.42
C GLY A 309 20.13 -0.80 -20.05
N TYR A 310 20.71 0.09 -19.25
CA TYR A 310 21.79 0.96 -19.70
C TYR A 310 23.07 0.17 -20.08
N ASN A 311 23.11 -1.12 -19.74
CA ASN A 311 24.09 -2.09 -20.20
C ASN A 311 23.80 -2.68 -21.60
N GLY A 312 22.67 -2.34 -22.22
CA GLY A 312 22.24 -2.84 -23.54
C GLY A 312 21.39 -4.11 -23.51
N GLU A 313 21.19 -4.72 -22.34
CA GLU A 313 20.44 -5.98 -22.19
C GLU A 313 19.04 -5.75 -21.60
N PRO A 314 18.02 -6.54 -21.99
CA PRO A 314 16.70 -6.47 -21.36
C PRO A 314 16.79 -6.63 -19.84
N SER A 315 16.10 -5.77 -19.10
CA SER A 315 16.09 -5.83 -17.64
C SER A 315 15.14 -6.91 -17.12
N THR A 316 15.48 -7.47 -15.96
CA THR A 316 14.71 -8.49 -15.26
C THR A 316 14.12 -7.92 -13.98
N ALA A 317 12.90 -8.35 -13.64
CA ALA A 317 12.27 -7.96 -12.40
C ALA A 317 12.80 -8.79 -11.20
N ASP A 318 12.82 -8.18 -10.03
CA ASP A 318 13.25 -8.77 -8.76
C ASP A 318 12.02 -9.18 -7.91
N ASP A 319 12.12 -10.26 -7.14
CA ASP A 319 11.00 -10.82 -6.37
C ASP A 319 11.01 -10.44 -4.88
N ALA A 320 12.01 -9.67 -4.43
CA ALA A 320 12.15 -9.35 -3.02
C ALA A 320 11.18 -8.25 -2.58
N ILE A 321 10.81 -8.33 -1.31
CA ILE A 321 10.14 -7.28 -0.55
C ILE A 321 11.10 -6.85 0.55
N TRP A 322 11.48 -5.57 0.56
CA TRP A 322 12.18 -4.99 1.69
C TRP A 322 11.17 -4.35 2.62
N ILE A 323 11.30 -4.62 3.91
CA ILE A 323 10.39 -4.19 4.94
C ILE A 323 11.22 -3.45 5.98
N PHE A 324 11.01 -2.15 6.10
CA PHE A 324 11.62 -1.35 7.15
C PHE A 324 10.64 -1.19 8.31
N ASP A 325 11.04 -1.64 9.49
CA ASP A 325 10.31 -1.39 10.74
C ASP A 325 10.78 -0.08 11.35
N ILE A 326 9.87 0.90 11.45
CA ILE A 326 10.22 2.24 11.93
C ILE A 326 10.48 2.26 13.43
N ALA A 327 9.81 1.41 14.21
CA ALA A 327 9.97 1.40 15.66
C ALA A 327 11.31 0.76 16.06
N GLU A 328 11.65 -0.34 15.40
CA GLU A 328 12.87 -1.09 15.68
C GLU A 328 14.09 -0.58 14.88
N GLU A 329 13.86 0.25 13.85
CA GLU A 329 14.88 0.71 12.89
C GLU A 329 15.64 -0.45 12.22
N THR A 330 14.91 -1.51 11.87
CA THR A 330 15.49 -2.72 11.28
C THR A 330 14.87 -3.07 9.93
N TRP A 331 15.67 -3.76 9.12
CA TRP A 331 15.22 -4.33 7.85
C TRP A 331 14.86 -5.80 8.00
N ALA A 332 13.78 -6.20 7.33
CA ALA A 332 13.49 -7.58 6.99
C ALA A 332 13.35 -7.72 5.48
N ILE A 333 13.74 -8.88 4.95
CA ILE A 333 13.63 -9.21 3.53
C ILE A 333 12.75 -10.45 3.41
N SER A 334 11.71 -10.35 2.60
CA SER A 334 10.88 -11.48 2.20
C SER A 334 10.77 -11.54 0.68
N LYS A 335 10.00 -12.51 0.17
CA LYS A 335 9.67 -12.63 -1.25
C LYS A 335 8.19 -12.37 -1.46
N THR A 336 7.86 -11.86 -2.64
CA THR A 336 6.48 -11.71 -3.10
C THR A 336 5.76 -13.05 -3.23
N ASP A 337 4.47 -13.08 -2.90
CA ASP A 337 3.57 -14.21 -3.16
C ASP A 337 3.17 -14.33 -4.64
N ALA A 338 3.43 -13.28 -5.43
CA ALA A 338 3.20 -13.27 -6.88
C ALA A 338 4.03 -14.33 -7.60
N GLU A 339 3.41 -15.02 -8.56
CA GLU A 339 4.05 -16.08 -9.36
C GLU A 339 5.27 -15.59 -10.17
N ILE A 340 5.23 -14.34 -10.65
CA ILE A 340 6.29 -13.74 -11.46
C ILE A 340 6.58 -12.32 -10.93
N PRO A 341 7.85 -11.95 -10.72
CA PRO A 341 8.22 -10.61 -10.29
C PRO A 341 7.91 -9.54 -11.35
N THR A 342 7.73 -8.31 -10.88
CA THR A 342 7.42 -7.15 -11.72
C THR A 342 8.32 -5.96 -11.41
N MET A 343 8.50 -5.09 -12.40
CA MET A 343 9.28 -3.85 -12.31
C MET A 343 8.54 -2.69 -12.97
N ASP A 344 9.16 -1.52 -12.93
CA ASP A 344 8.70 -0.28 -13.57
C ASP A 344 7.48 0.37 -12.90
N HIS A 345 7.45 0.29 -11.58
CA HIS A 345 6.34 0.77 -10.76
C HIS A 345 6.55 2.21 -10.27
N ARG A 346 5.47 2.84 -9.80
CA ARG A 346 5.50 4.14 -9.12
C ARG A 346 4.77 4.19 -7.79
N GLY A 347 3.94 3.19 -7.49
CA GLY A 347 3.16 3.15 -6.25
C GLY A 347 2.75 1.74 -5.88
N LEU A 348 2.61 1.51 -4.58
CA LEU A 348 2.09 0.29 -3.98
C LEU A 348 0.74 0.61 -3.31
N ILE A 349 -0.32 -0.12 -3.64
CA ILE A 349 -1.68 0.17 -3.14
C ILE A 349 -2.13 -0.92 -2.17
N ASN A 350 -2.63 -0.50 -1.01
CA ASN A 350 -3.30 -1.39 -0.06
C ASN A 350 -4.81 -1.41 -0.33
N VAL A 351 -5.36 -2.62 -0.47
CA VAL A 351 -6.82 -2.85 -0.49
C VAL A 351 -7.12 -3.93 0.52
N ASN A 352 -7.83 -3.57 1.59
CA ASN A 352 -8.17 -4.47 2.70
C ASN A 352 -6.96 -5.29 3.18
N GLY A 353 -5.82 -4.64 3.38
CA GLY A 353 -4.58 -5.26 3.86
C GLY A 353 -3.78 -6.02 2.80
N SER A 354 -4.31 -6.24 1.60
CA SER A 354 -3.58 -6.79 0.45
C SER A 354 -2.82 -5.69 -0.28
N TRP A 355 -1.50 -5.82 -0.37
CA TRP A 355 -0.63 -4.84 -1.02
C TRP A 355 -0.33 -5.26 -2.46
N SER A 356 -0.65 -4.39 -3.41
CA SER A 356 -0.64 -4.71 -4.84
C SER A 356 0.04 -3.65 -5.70
N THR A 357 0.65 -4.11 -6.81
CA THR A 357 1.06 -3.24 -7.92
C THR A 357 0.04 -3.29 -9.05
N ILE A 358 0.03 -2.26 -9.91
CA ILE A 358 -0.96 -2.09 -10.99
C ILE A 358 -0.23 -1.78 -12.28
N GLY A 359 -0.28 -2.72 -13.23
CA GLY A 359 0.49 -2.63 -14.47
C GLY A 359 1.96 -3.02 -14.24
N GLY A 360 2.87 -2.32 -14.93
CA GLY A 360 4.30 -2.57 -14.91
C GLY A 360 4.77 -3.53 -16.00
N MET A 361 6.01 -4.00 -15.84
CA MET A 361 6.64 -4.97 -16.74
C MET A 361 7.09 -6.22 -15.99
N LEU A 362 6.94 -7.37 -16.65
CA LEU A 362 7.70 -8.58 -16.33
C LEU A 362 9.09 -8.50 -17.00
N GLY A 363 9.95 -9.48 -16.71
CA GLY A 363 11.21 -9.65 -17.44
C GLY A 363 11.01 -9.75 -18.97
N ALA A 364 12.08 -9.48 -19.72
CA ALA A 364 12.07 -9.44 -21.19
C ALA A 364 11.08 -8.41 -21.78
N GLN A 365 10.92 -7.27 -21.09
CA GLN A 365 10.14 -6.11 -21.54
C GLN A 365 8.64 -6.41 -21.78
N HIS A 366 8.06 -7.35 -21.05
CA HIS A 366 6.65 -7.71 -21.24
C HIS A 366 5.74 -6.84 -20.36
N VAL A 367 5.08 -5.85 -20.98
CA VAL A 367 4.12 -4.96 -20.31
C VAL A 367 2.83 -5.71 -20.00
N ILE A 368 2.30 -5.54 -18.79
CA ILE A 368 1.13 -6.26 -18.28
C ILE A 368 -0.01 -5.33 -17.90
N SER A 369 -1.24 -5.85 -17.89
CA SER A 369 -2.43 -5.15 -17.39
C SER A 369 -2.83 -5.58 -15.98
N LYS A 370 -2.09 -6.51 -15.36
CA LYS A 370 -2.52 -7.16 -14.13
C LYS A 370 -2.45 -6.21 -12.94
N VAL A 371 -3.36 -6.42 -11.99
CA VAL A 371 -3.19 -5.99 -10.60
C VAL A 371 -2.61 -7.17 -9.85
N ILE A 372 -1.39 -7.04 -9.33
CA ILE A 372 -0.63 -8.15 -8.74
C ILE A 372 -0.56 -7.96 -7.23
N PRO A 373 -1.21 -8.81 -6.43
CA PRO A 373 -1.02 -8.84 -4.99
C PRO A 373 0.35 -9.45 -4.66
N HIS A 374 1.01 -8.88 -3.66
CA HIS A 374 2.37 -9.28 -3.27
C HIS A 374 2.43 -9.89 -1.88
N PHE A 375 1.65 -9.38 -0.94
CA PHE A 375 1.55 -9.87 0.45
C PHE A 375 0.31 -9.29 1.13
N SER A 376 -0.09 -9.88 2.25
CA SER A 376 -1.17 -9.37 3.10
C SER A 376 -0.66 -8.96 4.49
N THR A 377 -1.25 -7.89 5.02
CA THR A 377 -1.00 -7.36 6.38
C THR A 377 -2.20 -7.53 7.31
N LEU A 378 -3.30 -8.14 6.84
CA LEU A 378 -4.39 -8.53 7.71
C LEU A 378 -3.85 -9.54 8.73
N ALA A 379 -3.91 -9.17 10.00
CA ALA A 379 -3.58 -10.08 11.09
C ALA A 379 -4.37 -11.38 10.91
N GLU A 380 -3.69 -12.52 10.98
CA GLU A 380 -4.36 -13.79 11.28
C GLU A 380 -5.06 -13.64 12.64
N VAL A 381 -6.35 -13.28 12.62
CA VAL A 381 -7.18 -13.34 13.82
C VAL A 381 -7.53 -14.82 14.06
N SER A 382 -6.58 -15.59 14.59
CA SER A 382 -6.78 -16.84 15.34
C SER A 382 -5.41 -17.32 15.84
N CYS A 383 -5.14 -17.69 17.08
CA CYS A 383 -5.98 -18.08 18.20
C CYS A 383 -5.24 -17.67 19.49
N LEU A 384 -5.82 -16.79 20.30
CA LEU A 384 -5.52 -16.80 21.73
C LEU A 384 -6.05 -18.13 22.28
N SER A 385 -5.19 -19.14 22.40
CA SER A 385 -5.53 -20.31 23.19
C SER A 385 -5.79 -19.83 24.61
N LYS A 386 -7.04 -19.97 25.04
CA LYS A 386 -7.42 -19.78 26.44
C LYS A 386 -6.52 -20.70 27.26
N ARG A 387 -5.67 -20.15 28.12
CA ARG A 387 -5.12 -20.88 29.27
C ARG A 387 -6.31 -21.32 30.13
N GLN A 388 -6.82 -22.52 29.89
CA GLN A 388 -7.56 -23.24 30.91
C GLN A 388 -6.53 -23.75 31.91
N THR A 389 -6.55 -23.16 33.10
CA THR A 389 -5.98 -23.74 34.31
C THR A 389 -6.71 -25.07 34.57
N SER A 390 -6.06 -26.20 34.25
CA SER A 390 -6.44 -27.49 34.78
C SER A 390 -5.54 -27.82 35.97
N SER A 391 -6.17 -27.94 37.13
CA SER A 391 -5.60 -28.52 38.33
C SER A 391 -5.46 -30.03 38.14
N ASP A 392 -4.24 -30.53 37.98
CA ASP A 392 -3.96 -31.98 38.03
C ASP A 392 -3.55 -32.39 39.43
N VAL A 393 -4.36 -33.28 40.02
CA VAL A 393 -3.96 -34.21 41.08
C VAL A 393 -4.46 -35.60 40.71
N SER A 394 -3.62 -36.61 41.00
CA SER A 394 -3.80 -38.08 40.93
C SER A 394 -3.25 -38.75 39.66
N LYS A 395 -2.09 -39.42 39.73
CA LYS A 395 -1.79 -40.79 40.25
C LYS A 395 -2.15 -41.94 39.28
N GLN A 396 -1.19 -42.23 38.40
CA GLN A 396 -0.49 -43.52 38.16
C GLN A 396 -1.26 -44.86 38.10
N ALA A 397 -1.11 -45.52 36.93
CA ALA A 397 -1.00 -46.98 36.64
C ALA A 397 -2.23 -47.88 36.88
N SER A 398 -2.48 -48.98 36.16
CA SER A 398 -2.02 -49.61 34.90
C SER A 398 -3.08 -50.69 34.52
N ASP A 399 -2.87 -51.39 33.39
CA ASP A 399 -3.57 -52.61 32.91
C ASP A 399 -4.84 -52.33 32.08
N GLY A 400 -5.12 -52.95 30.92
CA GLY A 400 -4.48 -53.98 30.13
C GLY A 400 -5.42 -54.40 28.97
N GLN A 401 -4.84 -54.92 27.89
CA GLN A 401 -5.44 -55.74 26.80
C GLN A 401 -6.37 -55.14 25.73
N ALA A 402 -6.24 -55.76 24.55
CA ALA A 402 -6.63 -55.35 23.21
C ALA A 402 -8.02 -55.85 22.78
N ASP A 403 -8.65 -55.17 21.80
CA ASP A 403 -9.15 -55.82 20.57
C ASP A 403 -9.61 -54.79 19.51
N GLU A 404 -9.53 -55.24 18.27
CA GLU A 404 -9.72 -54.61 16.96
C GLU A 404 -11.20 -54.36 16.59
N VAL A 405 -11.55 -53.28 15.86
CA VAL A 405 -12.51 -53.22 14.71
C VAL A 405 -12.55 -51.80 14.05
N VAL A 406 -11.90 -51.70 12.89
CA VAL A 406 -12.30 -51.14 11.57
C VAL A 406 -13.32 -49.96 11.41
N LYS A 407 -12.79 -48.86 10.82
CA LYS A 407 -13.30 -47.86 9.84
C LYS A 407 -14.47 -46.90 10.19
N THR A 408 -14.17 -45.60 10.12
CA THR A 408 -14.49 -44.73 8.95
C THR A 408 -13.74 -43.39 9.00
N ALA A 409 -13.40 -42.86 7.83
CA ALA A 409 -12.51 -41.72 7.62
C ALA A 409 -13.19 -40.36 7.85
N THR A 410 -12.40 -39.34 8.22
CA THR A 410 -12.54 -37.96 7.71
C THR A 410 -11.27 -37.14 8.01
N ASN A 411 -11.03 -36.18 7.11
CA ASN A 411 -9.76 -35.53 6.81
C ASN A 411 -9.14 -34.63 7.90
N SER A 412 -7.84 -34.38 7.65
CA SER A 412 -7.07 -33.17 7.92
C SER A 412 -6.61 -32.88 9.35
N LYS A 413 -5.31 -33.10 9.59
CA LYS A 413 -4.49 -32.21 10.43
C LYS A 413 -3.10 -32.01 9.82
N CYS A 414 -2.77 -30.73 9.62
CA CYS A 414 -1.40 -30.24 9.47
C CYS A 414 -0.54 -30.78 10.62
N GLN A 415 0.55 -31.47 10.29
CA GLN A 415 1.63 -31.73 11.23
C GLN A 415 2.66 -30.60 11.09
N HIS A 416 2.76 -29.77 12.13
CA HIS A 416 4.03 -29.14 12.46
C HIS A 416 4.96 -30.22 13.00
N ARG A 417 6.21 -30.25 12.53
CA ARG A 417 7.30 -30.91 13.25
C ARG A 417 8.42 -29.91 13.42
N ASN A 418 8.69 -29.64 14.69
CA ASN A 418 9.73 -28.76 15.22
C ASN A 418 11.14 -29.25 14.87
N ASP A 419 12.05 -28.27 14.86
CA ASP A 419 13.50 -28.39 15.00
C ASP A 419 13.93 -29.41 16.05
N ILE A 420 14.97 -30.19 15.74
CA ILE A 420 15.97 -30.65 16.69
C ILE A 420 17.36 -30.67 16.01
N ASN A 421 18.32 -29.99 16.65
CA ASN A 421 19.77 -30.05 16.43
C ASN A 421 20.34 -31.47 16.34
N GLY A 422 21.42 -31.64 15.57
CA GLY A 422 22.32 -32.79 15.74
C GLY A 422 23.41 -32.87 14.68
N GLU A 423 24.64 -32.56 15.09
CA GLU A 423 25.88 -32.85 14.37
C GLU A 423 25.97 -34.32 13.90
N LYS A 424 26.32 -34.53 12.63
CA LYS A 424 27.59 -35.12 12.19
C LYS A 424 27.75 -35.04 10.68
#